data_AF-A0A314YL96-F1
#
_entry.id   AF-A0A314YL96-F1
#
_cell.length_a   1.000
_cell.length_b   1.000
_cell.length_c   1.000
_cell.angle_alpha   90.00
_cell.angle_beta   90.00
_cell.angle_gamma   90.00
#
_symmetry.space_group_name_H-M   'P 1'
#
loop_
_entity.id
_entity.type
_entity.pdbx_description
1 polymer ?
#
loop_
_entity_poly.entity_id
_entity_poly.type
_entity_poly.pdbx_seq_one_letter_code
_entity_poly.pdbx_strand_id
1 'polypeptide(L)'
;MKEFFPDGIASIERSKTLGLLDIVLCSVFGPHKVQEAVLGIKIIDPEKTPLIFSWVTALTELPLVKELTPPHEKLLALLQLFRNNALKSSAA
;
A
#
# COMPACT_ATOMS: atom_id res chain seq x y z
N MET A 1 18.84 -6.18 7.22
CA MET A 1 18.08 -5.66 6.05
C MET A 1 18.94 -4.92 5.02
N LYS A 2 20.05 -4.26 5.40
CA LYS A 2 21.14 -3.94 4.43
C LYS A 2 21.61 -5.17 3.64
N GLU A 3 21.55 -6.36 4.25
CA GLU A 3 21.77 -7.65 3.57
C GLU A 3 20.69 -8.06 2.56
N PHE A 4 19.43 -7.61 2.74
CA PHE A 4 18.33 -8.00 1.86
C PHE A 4 18.12 -7.00 0.72
N PHE A 5 18.37 -5.71 0.97
CA PHE A 5 18.20 -4.62 0.00
C PHE A 5 19.32 -3.59 0.19
N PRO A 6 20.55 -3.88 -0.30
CA PRO A 6 21.71 -3.00 -0.10
C PRO A 6 21.52 -1.59 -0.69
N ASP A 7 20.63 -1.46 -1.68
CA ASP A 7 20.35 -0.21 -2.41
C ASP A 7 19.02 0.47 -2.04
N GLY A 8 18.17 -0.15 -1.20
CA GLY A 8 16.86 0.42 -0.83
C GLY A 8 16.00 0.84 -2.05
N ILE A 9 15.41 2.04 -1.98
CA ILE A 9 14.56 2.67 -3.01
C ILE A 9 15.30 2.79 -4.36
N ALA A 10 16.65 2.81 -4.35
CA ALA A 10 17.45 2.87 -5.56
C ALA A 10 17.33 1.60 -6.44
N SER A 11 16.73 0.51 -5.95
CA SER A 11 16.39 -0.64 -6.80
C SER A 11 15.30 -0.31 -7.83
N ILE A 12 14.24 0.42 -7.47
CA ILE A 12 13.19 0.84 -8.43
C ILE A 12 13.77 1.77 -9.49
N GLU A 13 14.69 2.65 -9.10
CA GLU A 13 15.29 3.64 -9.99
C GLU A 13 16.35 3.00 -10.90
N ARG A 14 17.07 1.96 -10.43
CA ARG A 14 18.11 1.26 -11.19
C ARG A 14 17.56 0.19 -12.12
N SER A 15 16.52 -0.54 -11.72
CA SER A 15 15.81 -1.45 -12.63
C SER A 15 14.69 -0.66 -13.30
N LYS A 16 14.81 -0.36 -14.59
CA LYS A 16 13.76 0.27 -15.42
C LYS A 16 12.41 -0.50 -15.47
N THR A 17 12.22 -1.51 -14.63
CA THR A 17 11.07 -2.42 -14.56
C THR A 17 10.75 -2.71 -13.10
N LEU A 18 9.46 -2.71 -12.74
CA LEU A 18 8.99 -3.12 -11.42
C LEU A 18 9.20 -4.63 -11.21
N GLY A 19 9.76 -5.00 -10.07
CA GLY A 19 9.87 -6.40 -9.65
C GLY A 19 8.56 -6.93 -9.06
N LEU A 20 8.50 -8.25 -8.85
CA LEU A 20 7.32 -8.89 -8.23
C LEU A 20 7.00 -8.30 -6.86
N LEU A 21 8.02 -8.04 -6.04
CA LEU A 21 7.83 -7.49 -4.70
C LEU A 21 7.27 -6.06 -4.75
N ASP A 22 7.68 -5.24 -5.72
CA ASP A 22 7.12 -3.91 -5.94
C ASP A 22 5.62 -3.98 -6.25
N ILE A 23 5.23 -4.92 -7.12
CA ILE A 23 3.82 -5.13 -7.50
C ILE A 23 3.01 -5.57 -6.29
N VAL A 24 3.52 -6.53 -5.50
CA VAL A 24 2.85 -7.01 -4.28
C VAL A 24 2.72 -5.88 -3.26
N LEU A 25 3.79 -5.13 -3.02
CA LEU A 25 3.79 -4.02 -2.06
C LEU A 25 2.82 -2.92 -2.48
N CYS A 26 2.83 -2.53 -3.76
CA CYS A 26 1.91 -1.55 -4.31
C CYS A 26 0.44 -2.02 -4.21
N SER A 27 0.18 -3.30 -4.48
CA SER A 27 -1.20 -3.84 -4.48
C SER A 27 -1.77 -3.94 -3.06
N VAL A 28 -0.95 -4.34 -2.09
CA VAL A 28 -1.37 -4.52 -0.69
C VAL A 28 -1.41 -3.19 0.05
N PHE A 29 -0.35 -2.39 -0.09
CA PHE A 29 -0.11 -1.18 0.70
C PHE A 29 -0.33 0.13 -0.04
N GLY A 30 -0.45 0.14 -1.38
CA GLY A 30 -0.83 1.35 -2.12
C GLY A 30 -2.08 2.05 -1.57
N PRO A 31 -3.19 1.33 -1.29
CA PRO A 31 -4.39 1.93 -0.72
C PRO A 31 -4.35 2.09 0.82
N HIS A 32 -3.18 1.99 1.48
CA HIS A 32 -3.08 1.99 2.95
C HIS A 32 -3.79 3.17 3.60
N LYS A 33 -3.74 4.38 3.02
CA LYS A 33 -4.43 5.56 3.59
C LYS A 33 -5.94 5.35 3.71
N VAL A 34 -6.55 4.70 2.73
CA VAL A 34 -7.99 4.38 2.73
C VAL A 34 -8.28 3.27 3.75
N GLN A 35 -7.42 2.25 3.78
CA GLN A 35 -7.53 1.17 4.76
C GLN A 35 -7.42 1.70 6.19
N GLU A 36 -6.48 2.60 6.47
CA GLU A 36 -6.31 3.27 7.77
C GLU A 36 -7.57 4.06 8.15
N ALA A 37 -8.14 4.82 7.21
CA ALA A 37 -9.37 5.58 7.44
C ALA A 37 -10.58 4.67 7.74
N VAL A 38 -10.73 3.55 7.02
CA VAL A 38 -11.83 2.60 7.24
C VAL A 38 -11.64 1.78 8.51
N LEU A 39 -10.42 1.36 8.81
CA LEU A 39 -10.12 0.49 9.94
C LEU A 39 -9.99 1.27 11.25
N GLY A 40 -9.60 2.55 11.20
CA GLY A 40 -9.31 3.38 12.37
C GLY A 40 -7.98 3.01 13.04
N ILE A 41 -7.06 2.38 12.29
CA ILE A 41 -5.74 1.98 12.77
C ILE A 41 -4.66 2.52 11.85
N LYS A 42 -3.42 2.61 12.35
CA LYS A 42 -2.25 2.92 11.54
C LYS A 42 -1.62 1.62 11.01
N ILE A 43 -1.56 1.47 9.69
CA ILE A 43 -0.99 0.30 9.01
C ILE A 43 0.47 0.56 8.67
N ILE A 44 0.77 1.76 8.12
CA ILE A 44 2.13 2.16 7.77
C ILE A 44 2.48 3.40 8.59
N ASP A 45 3.26 3.17 9.63
CA ASP A 45 3.73 4.21 10.54
C ASP A 45 5.13 4.65 10.12
N PRO A 46 5.34 5.91 9.67
CA PRO A 46 6.65 6.37 9.21
C PRO A 46 7.76 6.26 10.24
N GLU A 47 7.46 6.26 11.54
CA GLU A 47 8.46 6.13 12.61
C GLU A 47 8.82 4.67 12.87
N LYS A 48 7.84 3.77 12.77
CA LYS A 48 8.03 2.32 13.03
C LYS A 48 8.44 1.54 11.80
N THR A 49 7.93 1.92 10.63
CA THR A 49 8.17 1.26 9.33
C THR A 49 8.65 2.24 8.26
N PRO A 50 9.71 3.05 8.52
CA PRO A 50 10.18 4.10 7.61
C PRO A 50 10.53 3.60 6.21
N LEU A 51 11.06 2.38 6.11
CA LEU A 51 11.44 1.77 4.83
C LEU A 51 10.22 1.43 3.98
N ILE A 52 9.18 0.83 4.58
CA ILE A 52 7.94 0.49 3.86
C ILE A 52 7.23 1.78 3.46
N PHE A 53 7.17 2.77 4.36
CA PHE A 53 6.58 4.07 4.06
C PHE A 53 7.23 4.72 2.84
N SER A 54 8.57 4.77 2.82
CA SER A 54 9.30 5.37 1.71
C SER A 54 9.13 4.59 0.40
N TRP A 55 9.16 3.25 0.45
CA TRP A 55 8.99 2.39 -0.72
C TRP A 55 7.59 2.51 -1.33
N VAL A 56 6.55 2.39 -0.50
CA VAL A 56 5.16 2.54 -0.96
C VAL A 56 4.93 3.93 -1.53
N THR A 57 5.46 4.97 -0.88
CA THR A 57 5.37 6.36 -1.38
C THR A 57 6.01 6.45 -2.76
N ALA A 58 7.23 5.95 -2.94
CA ALA A 58 7.90 5.96 -4.24
C ALA A 58 7.11 5.21 -5.32
N LEU A 59 6.55 4.03 -5.00
CA LEU A 59 5.72 3.25 -5.93
C LEU A 59 4.43 4.00 -6.32
N THR A 60 3.73 4.59 -5.36
CA THR A 60 2.48 5.32 -5.62
C THR A 60 2.69 6.62 -6.39
N GLU A 61 3.90 7.16 -6.42
CA GLU A 61 4.23 8.34 -7.22
C GLU A 61 4.47 8.03 -8.70
N LEU A 62 4.69 6.76 -9.06
CA LEU A 62 4.92 6.33 -10.44
C LEU A 62 3.69 6.63 -11.31
N PRO A 63 3.87 7.19 -12.53
CA PRO A 63 2.75 7.49 -13.44
C PRO A 63 1.86 6.28 -13.72
N LEU A 64 2.47 5.12 -13.99
CA LEU A 64 1.77 3.86 -14.23
C LEU A 64 0.85 3.49 -13.05
N VAL A 65 1.34 3.63 -11.82
CA VAL A 65 0.56 3.29 -10.63
C VAL A 65 -0.58 4.28 -10.45
N LYS A 66 -0.34 5.58 -10.64
CA LYS A 66 -1.41 6.60 -10.56
C LYS A 66 -2.51 6.37 -11.59
N GLU A 67 -2.16 6.01 -12.81
CA GLU A 67 -3.12 5.70 -13.88
C GLU A 67 -3.95 4.45 -13.58
N LEU A 68 -3.34 3.42 -12.98
CA LEU A 68 -4.01 2.17 -12.64
C LEU A 68 -4.73 2.20 -11.29
N THR A 69 -4.42 3.17 -10.42
CA THR A 69 -5.01 3.27 -9.09
C THR A 69 -6.49 3.62 -9.20
N PRO A 70 -7.40 2.79 -8.65
CA PRO A 70 -8.82 3.10 -8.69
C PRO A 70 -9.13 4.41 -7.95
N PRO A 71 -10.18 5.16 -8.35
CA PRO A 71 -10.61 6.36 -7.65
C PRO A 71 -10.81 6.12 -6.14
N HIS A 72 -10.39 7.09 -5.33
CA HIS A 72 -10.41 7.01 -3.87
C HIS A 72 -11.79 6.59 -3.33
N GLU A 73 -12.86 7.22 -3.81
CA GLU A 73 -14.24 6.92 -3.38
C GLU A 73 -14.66 5.48 -3.63
N LYS A 74 -14.20 4.88 -4.74
CA LYS A 74 -14.50 3.47 -5.06
C LYS A 74 -13.77 2.53 -4.10
N LEU A 75 -12.51 2.83 -3.78
CA LEU A 75 -11.74 2.07 -2.79
C LEU A 75 -12.35 2.18 -1.40
N LEU A 76 -12.77 3.39 -1.01
CA LEU A 76 -13.41 3.65 0.28
C LEU A 76 -14.70 2.84 0.43
N ALA A 77 -15.60 2.93 -0.56
CA ALA A 77 -16.86 2.18 -0.56
C ALA A 77 -16.64 0.67 -0.49
N LEU A 78 -15.69 0.15 -1.28
CA LEU A 78 -15.35 -1.28 -1.29
C LEU A 78 -14.84 -1.75 0.08
N LEU A 79 -13.91 -1.01 0.69
CA LEU A 79 -13.35 -1.36 2.01
C LEU A 79 -14.39 -1.25 3.13
N GLN A 80 -15.27 -0.25 3.09
CA GLN A 80 -16.40 -0.14 4.02
C GLN A 80 -17.35 -1.34 3.90
N LEU A 81 -17.64 -1.79 2.68
CA LEU A 81 -18.45 -2.99 2.46
C LEU A 81 -17.82 -4.22 3.10
N PHE A 82 -16.52 -4.45 2.87
CA PHE A 82 -15.79 -5.56 3.50
C PHE A 82 -15.82 -5.48 5.03
N ARG A 83 -15.53 -4.30 5.60
CA ARG A 83 -15.59 -4.09 7.05
C ARG A 83 -16.97 -4.41 7.60
N ASN A 84 -18.03 -3.86 6.99
CA ASN A 84 -19.40 -4.05 7.46
C ASN A 84 -19.83 -5.51 7.39
N ASN A 85 -19.46 -6.23 6.33
CA ASN A 85 -19.75 -7.65 6.21
C ASN A 85 -19.00 -8.49 7.26
N ALA A 86 -17.72 -8.18 7.52
CA ALA A 86 -16.94 -8.84 8.56
C ALA A 86 -17.54 -8.61 9.97
N LEU A 87 -17.94 -7.37 10.28
CA LEU A 87 -18.58 -7.04 11.56
C LEU A 87 -19.93 -7.73 11.73
N LYS A 88 -20.75 -7.81 10.67
CA LYS A 88 -22.02 -8.55 10.69
C LYS A 88 -21.80 -10.04 10.94
N SER A 89 -20.83 -10.65 10.26
CA SER A 89 -20.51 -12.07 10.45
C SER A 89 -20.00 -12.40 11.85
N SER A 90 -19.34 -11.46 12.52
CA SER A 90 -18.82 -11.66 13.88
C SER A 90 -19.90 -11.53 14.96
N ALA A 91 -21.07 -10.99 14.63
CA ALA A 91 -22.18 -10.80 15.56
C ALA A 91 -23.26 -11.91 15.46
N ALA A 92 -23.10 -12.84 14.51
CA ALA A 92 -23.93 -14.03 14.32
C ALA A 92 -23.28 -15.25 14.98
#